data_AF-A0A3G6N5H8-F1
#
_entry.id   AF-A0A3G6N5H8-F1
#
_cell.length_a   1.000
_cell.length_b   1.000
_cell.length_c   1.000
_cell.angle_alpha   90.00
_cell.angle_beta   90.00
_cell.angle_gamma   90.00
#
_symmetry.space_group_name_H-M   'P 1'
#
loop_
_entity.id
_entity.type
_entity.pdbx_description
1 polymer ?
#
loop_
_entity_poly.entity_id
_entity_poly.type
_entity_poly.pdbx_seq_one_letter_code
_entity_poly.pdbx_strand_id
1 'polypeptide(L)'
;MNFFKTLSLLVFITSSLPIFAQEYNPVTLESKKGNEKQNAAAKKEEMKYFLQFGIMSRNHDSFKQKYGVNILYENCVITPYMSEKARKNNQEVAQYLTTKYGENWKKDLEIIPYGL
;
A
#
# COMPACT_ATOMS: atom_id res chain seq x y z
N MET A 1 55.30 -40.60 3.04
CA MET A 1 55.08 -39.80 4.27
C MET A 1 54.35 -38.51 3.89
N ASN A 2 53.02 -38.55 3.77
CA ASN A 2 52.18 -37.36 3.49
C ASN A 2 50.69 -37.60 3.82
N PHE A 3 50.38 -38.53 4.74
CA PHE A 3 48.99 -38.86 5.11
C PHE A 3 48.48 -38.03 6.30
N PHE A 4 49.38 -37.45 7.09
CA PHE A 4 49.01 -36.67 8.28
C PHE A 4 48.56 -35.23 7.97
N LYS A 5 48.93 -34.68 6.79
CA LYS A 5 48.57 -33.28 6.43
C LYS A 5 47.14 -33.15 5.89
N THR A 6 46.59 -34.19 5.27
CA THR A 6 45.22 -34.17 4.75
C THR A 6 44.16 -34.43 5.83
N LEU A 7 44.53 -35.06 6.95
CA LEU A 7 43.57 -35.38 8.02
C LEU A 7 43.23 -34.17 8.92
N SER A 8 44.10 -33.15 8.97
CA SER A 8 43.88 -31.97 9.84
C SER A 8 42.83 -30.98 9.31
N LEU A 9 42.42 -31.08 8.04
CA LEU A 9 41.47 -30.14 7.43
C LEU A 9 39.99 -30.53 7.63
N LEU A 10 39.73 -31.73 8.16
CA LEU A 10 38.39 -32.34 8.21
C LEU A 10 37.68 -32.22 9.57
N VAL A 11 38.29 -31.54 10.55
CA VAL A 11 37.73 -31.42 11.91
C VAL A 11 36.78 -30.21 12.07
N PHE A 12 36.73 -29.28 11.11
CA PHE A 12 35.96 -28.04 11.26
C PHE A 12 34.51 -28.07 10.72
N ILE A 13 34.00 -29.19 10.21
CA ILE A 13 32.69 -29.22 9.52
C ILE A 13 31.55 -29.82 10.39
N THR A 14 31.82 -30.36 11.58
CA THR A 14 30.79 -31.11 12.35
C THR A 14 30.27 -30.47 13.62
N SER A 15 30.65 -29.24 13.96
CA SER A 15 30.01 -28.52 15.08
C SER A 15 28.80 -27.73 14.56
N SER A 16 27.68 -28.42 14.38
CA SER A 16 26.37 -27.78 14.37
C SER A 16 26.15 -27.16 15.74
N LEU A 17 26.43 -25.85 15.86
CA LEU A 17 25.97 -25.07 17.01
C LEU A 17 24.44 -25.22 17.09
N PRO A 18 23.86 -25.63 18.22
CA PRO A 18 22.42 -25.46 18.41
C PRO A 18 22.12 -23.97 18.27
N ILE A 19 21.37 -23.61 17.23
CA ILE A 19 20.83 -22.27 17.08
C ILE A 19 19.92 -22.09 18.30
N PHE A 20 20.37 -21.27 19.27
CA PHE A 20 19.52 -20.84 20.37
C PHE A 20 18.28 -20.22 19.75
N ALA A 21 17.13 -20.88 19.92
CA ALA A 21 15.84 -20.31 19.59
C ALA A 21 15.70 -19.02 20.40
N GLN A 22 15.68 -17.88 19.72
CA GLN A 22 15.45 -16.60 20.37
C GLN A 22 14.04 -16.64 20.97
N GLU A 23 13.93 -16.30 22.25
CA GLU A 23 12.66 -16.19 22.95
C GLU A 23 11.80 -15.12 22.27
N TYR A 24 10.76 -15.56 21.56
CA TYR A 24 9.82 -14.66 20.90
C TYR A 24 8.92 -14.03 21.96
N ASN A 25 9.24 -12.78 22.31
CA ASN A 25 8.33 -11.93 23.05
C ASN A 25 7.44 -11.20 22.03
N PRO A 26 6.12 -11.45 22.01
CA PRO A 26 5.24 -10.74 21.08
C PRO A 26 5.28 -9.25 21.39
N VAL A 27 5.67 -8.45 20.39
CA VAL A 27 5.55 -7.00 20.48
C VAL A 27 4.05 -6.67 20.46
N THR A 28 3.48 -6.37 21.63
CA THR A 28 2.16 -5.76 21.73
C THR A 28 2.25 -4.35 21.15
N LEU A 29 1.89 -4.22 19.88
CA LEU A 29 1.65 -2.92 19.26
C LEU A 29 0.36 -2.38 19.86
N GLU A 30 0.46 -1.49 20.85
CA GLU A 30 -0.67 -0.68 21.23
C GLU A 30 -1.05 0.20 20.03
N SER A 31 -2.17 -0.15 19.40
CA SER A 31 -2.84 0.70 18.44
C SER A 31 -3.18 2.01 19.15
N LYS A 32 -2.37 3.05 18.92
CA LYS A 32 -2.88 4.41 19.03
C LYS A 32 -3.90 4.54 17.91
N LYS A 33 -5.17 4.33 18.26
CA LYS A 33 -6.33 4.73 17.46
C LYS A 33 -6.12 6.20 17.10
N GLY A 34 -5.61 6.45 15.90
CA GLY A 34 -5.49 7.79 15.33
C GLY A 34 -6.86 8.44 15.44
N ASN A 35 -6.88 9.64 16.02
CA ASN A 35 -8.11 10.37 16.25
C ASN A 35 -8.67 10.80 14.88
N GLU A 36 -9.55 9.97 14.32
CA GLU A 36 -10.21 10.17 13.04
C GLU A 36 -11.34 11.22 13.16
N LYS A 37 -11.00 12.38 13.73
CA LYS A 37 -11.89 13.53 13.86
C LYS A 37 -11.07 14.81 13.67
N GLN A 38 -11.17 15.35 12.46
CA GLN A 38 -10.91 16.72 11.97
C GLN A 38 -10.31 16.56 10.57
N ASN A 39 -11.00 16.74 9.44
CA ASN A 39 -11.86 17.85 9.06
C ASN A 39 -12.74 17.40 7.87
N ALA A 40 -14.03 17.15 8.07
CA ALA A 40 -14.95 16.88 6.97
C ALA A 40 -16.35 17.47 7.21
N ALA A 41 -16.44 18.51 8.03
CA ALA A 41 -17.67 19.27 8.25
C ALA A 41 -17.62 20.58 7.45
N ALA A 42 -17.58 20.49 6.13
CA ALA A 42 -17.85 21.62 5.25
C ALA A 42 -18.58 21.10 4.00
N LYS A 43 -19.92 21.24 4.03
CA LYS A 43 -20.85 21.17 2.90
C LYS A 43 -20.58 20.03 1.90
N LYS A 44 -20.97 18.81 2.27
CA LYS A 44 -20.76 17.59 1.48
C LYS A 44 -21.76 17.52 0.31
N GLU A 45 -21.45 18.22 -0.78
CA GLU A 45 -21.73 17.61 -2.08
C GLU A 45 -20.98 16.27 -2.10
N GLU A 46 -21.61 15.19 -2.57
CA GLU A 46 -21.03 13.85 -2.59
C GLU A 46 -19.90 13.78 -3.63
N MET A 47 -18.75 14.36 -3.30
CA MET A 47 -17.57 14.41 -4.14
C MET A 47 -17.10 12.98 -4.42
N LYS A 48 -17.01 12.64 -5.72
CA LYS A 48 -16.47 11.36 -6.18
C LYS A 48 -15.00 11.26 -5.84
N TYR A 49 -14.50 10.04 -5.63
CA TYR A 49 -13.10 9.83 -5.31
C TYR A 49 -12.56 8.51 -5.85
N PHE A 50 -11.29 8.49 -6.23
CA PHE A 50 -10.56 7.24 -6.40
C PHE A 50 -10.07 6.73 -5.05
N LEU A 51 -10.14 5.41 -4.84
CA LEU A 51 -9.51 4.71 -3.73
C LEU A 51 -8.15 4.20 -4.17
N GLN A 52 -7.10 4.62 -3.47
CA GLN A 52 -5.73 4.20 -3.72
C GLN A 52 -5.13 3.64 -2.44
N PHE A 53 -4.40 2.53 -2.52
CA PHE A 53 -3.71 1.98 -1.37
C PHE A 53 -2.23 2.38 -1.37
N GLY A 54 -1.68 2.58 -0.18
CA GLY A 54 -0.27 2.86 0.03
C GLY A 54 0.03 4.32 0.30
N ILE A 55 1.31 4.67 0.14
CA ILE A 55 1.79 6.03 0.42
C ILE A 55 1.42 6.95 -0.75
N MET A 56 0.96 8.16 -0.41
CA MET A 56 0.70 9.19 -1.40
C MET A 56 1.99 9.57 -2.13
N SER A 57 2.05 9.28 -3.43
CA SER A 57 3.24 9.51 -4.25
C SER A 57 3.35 10.95 -4.77
N ARG A 58 2.25 11.71 -4.80
CA ARG A 58 2.18 13.10 -5.28
C ARG A 58 0.94 13.82 -4.76
N ASN A 59 0.95 15.15 -4.84
CA ASN A 59 -0.23 15.98 -4.56
C ASN A 59 -1.20 15.94 -5.77
N HIS A 60 -2.50 15.86 -5.50
CA HIS A 60 -3.58 15.82 -6.49
C HIS A 60 -4.55 17.00 -6.41
N ASP A 61 -4.18 18.09 -5.74
CA ASP A 61 -5.05 19.25 -5.56
C ASP A 61 -5.45 19.88 -6.91
N SER A 62 -4.54 19.90 -7.89
CA SER A 62 -4.82 20.37 -9.25
C SER A 62 -5.88 19.50 -9.94
N PHE A 63 -5.74 18.17 -9.83
CA PHE A 63 -6.71 17.21 -10.36
C PHE A 63 -8.08 17.40 -9.70
N LYS A 64 -8.10 17.52 -8.37
CA LYS A 64 -9.31 17.75 -7.59
C LYS A 64 -10.02 19.04 -7.98
N GLN A 65 -9.27 20.14 -8.12
CA GLN A 65 -9.82 21.44 -8.53
C GLN A 65 -10.38 21.39 -9.96
N LYS A 66 -9.69 20.70 -10.88
CA LYS A 66 -10.08 20.61 -12.29
C LYS A 66 -11.30 19.71 -12.51
N TYR A 67 -11.34 18.55 -11.84
CA TYR A 67 -12.33 17.51 -12.13
C TYR A 67 -13.43 17.37 -11.09
N GLY A 68 -13.26 17.96 -9.90
CA GLY A 68 -14.17 17.74 -8.76
C GLY A 68 -14.13 16.32 -8.23
N VAL A 69 -13.02 15.60 -8.46
CA VAL A 69 -12.80 14.22 -8.02
C VAL A 69 -11.55 14.16 -7.16
N ASN A 70 -11.66 13.57 -5.97
CA ASN A 70 -10.54 13.44 -5.04
C ASN A 70 -9.81 12.08 -5.19
N ILE A 71 -8.64 11.95 -4.56
CA ILE A 71 -8.00 10.65 -4.34
C ILE A 71 -7.92 10.42 -2.83
N LEU A 72 -8.52 9.32 -2.37
CA LEU A 72 -8.44 8.87 -0.98
C LEU A 72 -7.40 7.77 -0.87
N TYR A 73 -6.36 8.05 -0.10
CA TYR A 73 -5.31 7.10 0.20
C TYR A 73 -5.65 6.30 1.46
N GLU A 74 -5.74 4.99 1.28
CA GLU A 74 -5.92 3.99 2.32
C GLU A 74 -4.58 3.33 2.64
N ASN A 75 -4.51 2.68 3.79
CA ASN A 75 -3.29 1.98 4.23
C ASN A 75 -2.91 0.80 3.29
N CYS A 76 -1.72 0.24 3.50
CA CYS A 76 -1.19 -0.85 2.66
C CYS A 76 -1.82 -2.23 2.95
N VAL A 77 -2.62 -2.37 4.00
CA VAL A 77 -3.19 -3.66 4.42
C VAL A 77 -4.53 -3.84 3.72
N ILE A 78 -4.51 -4.56 2.60
CA ILE A 78 -5.66 -4.71 1.72
C ILE A 78 -6.29 -6.09 1.92
N THR A 79 -7.59 -6.13 2.23
CA THR A 79 -8.38 -7.36 2.23
C THR A 79 -9.02 -7.58 0.85
N PRO A 80 -9.44 -8.82 0.51
CA PRO A 80 -10.16 -9.08 -0.75
C PRO A 80 -11.42 -8.20 -0.93
N TYR A 81 -12.15 -7.97 0.16
CA TYR A 81 -13.33 -7.09 0.14
C TYR A 81 -12.96 -5.63 -0.18
N MET A 82 -11.89 -5.10 0.42
CA MET A 82 -11.43 -3.73 0.16
C MET A 82 -10.94 -3.57 -1.27
N SER A 83 -10.20 -4.57 -1.78
CA SER A 83 -9.73 -4.63 -3.17
C SER A 83 -10.91 -4.54 -4.15
N GLU A 84 -11.92 -5.39 -3.97
CA GLU A 84 -13.10 -5.38 -4.84
C GLU A 84 -13.90 -4.08 -4.75
N LYS A 85 -14.04 -3.53 -3.53
CA LYS A 85 -14.68 -2.23 -3.33
C LYS A 85 -13.95 -1.12 -4.07
N ALA A 86 -12.62 -1.04 -3.94
CA ALA A 86 -11.80 -0.04 -4.63
C ALA A 86 -11.89 -0.18 -6.15
N ARG A 87 -11.80 -1.41 -6.66
CA ARG A 87 -11.92 -1.70 -8.10
C ARG A 87 -13.26 -1.20 -8.65
N LYS A 88 -14.39 -1.58 -8.04
CA LYS A 88 -15.73 -1.16 -8.50
C LYS A 88 -15.90 0.37 -8.46
N ASN A 89 -15.56 0.98 -7.33
CA ASN A 89 -15.61 2.45 -7.18
C ASN A 89 -14.77 3.15 -8.25
N ASN A 90 -13.53 2.72 -8.44
CA ASN A 90 -12.61 3.37 -9.38
C ASN A 90 -13.06 3.22 -10.83
N GLN A 91 -13.66 2.07 -11.19
CA GLN A 91 -14.29 1.88 -12.50
C GLN A 91 -15.45 2.85 -12.74
N GLU A 92 -16.32 3.05 -11.74
CA GLU A 92 -17.43 4.01 -11.83
C GLU A 92 -16.94 5.45 -11.97
N VAL A 93 -15.92 5.84 -11.20
CA VAL A 93 -15.33 7.19 -11.29
C VAL A 93 -14.61 7.40 -12.62
N ALA A 94 -13.89 6.39 -13.12
CA ALA A 94 -13.25 6.44 -14.44
C ALA A 94 -14.28 6.60 -15.55
N GLN A 95 -15.38 5.84 -15.51
CA GLN A 95 -16.48 5.97 -16.46
C GLN A 95 -17.08 7.37 -16.41
N TYR A 96 -17.36 7.90 -15.22
CA TYR A 96 -17.86 9.27 -15.05
C TYR A 96 -16.93 10.30 -15.70
N LEU A 97 -15.62 10.21 -15.43
CA LEU A 97 -14.64 11.15 -15.97
C LEU A 97 -14.49 11.02 -17.48
N THR A 98 -14.46 9.80 -18.01
CA THR A 98 -14.39 9.55 -19.45
C THR A 98 -15.64 10.06 -20.16
N THR A 99 -16.84 9.82 -19.62
CA THR A 99 -18.09 10.34 -20.19
C THR A 99 -18.12 11.87 -20.22
N LYS A 100 -17.61 12.54 -19.18
CA LYS A 100 -17.70 14.00 -19.05
C LYS A 100 -16.55 14.76 -19.72
N TYR A 101 -15.34 14.19 -19.72
CA TYR A 101 -14.10 14.90 -20.10
C TYR A 101 -13.26 14.15 -21.15
N GLY A 102 -13.73 12.99 -21.64
CA GLY A 102 -12.94 12.10 -22.49
C GLY A 102 -11.76 11.50 -21.74
N GLU A 103 -10.76 10.98 -22.46
CA GLU A 103 -9.64 10.23 -21.87
C GLU A 103 -8.51 11.12 -21.28
N ASN A 104 -8.64 12.45 -21.39
CA ASN A 104 -7.57 13.39 -20.98
C ASN A 104 -7.29 13.38 -19.48
N TRP A 105 -8.28 13.05 -18.65
CA TRP A 105 -8.12 12.98 -17.18
C TRP A 105 -7.04 11.99 -16.75
N LYS A 106 -6.77 10.95 -17.55
CA LYS A 106 -5.74 9.95 -17.24
C LYS A 106 -4.34 10.56 -17.21
N LYS A 107 -4.07 11.49 -18.12
CA LYS A 107 -2.78 12.21 -18.17
C LYS A 107 -2.64 13.15 -16.99
N ASP A 108 -3.72 13.84 -16.65
CA ASP A 108 -3.73 14.85 -15.58
C ASP A 108 -3.73 14.24 -14.17
N LEU A 109 -4.21 13.00 -14.02
CA LEU A 109 -4.20 12.28 -12.74
C LEU A 109 -2.78 11.79 -12.38
N GLU A 110 -1.96 11.51 -13.39
CA GLU A 110 -0.55 11.09 -13.27
C GLU A 110 -0.28 9.87 -12.37
N ILE A 111 -1.34 9.14 -12.01
CA ILE A 111 -1.30 7.84 -11.35
C ILE A 111 -2.32 6.93 -12.04
N ILE A 112 -2.11 5.61 -11.92
CA ILE A 112 -3.11 4.61 -12.30
C ILE A 112 -3.85 4.23 -11.03
N PRO A 113 -5.14 4.59 -10.88
CA PRO A 113 -5.93 4.18 -9.72
C PRO A 113 -6.00 2.66 -9.62
N TYR A 114 -6.08 2.18 -8.39
CA TYR A 114 -6.20 0.75 -8.13
C TYR A 114 -7.34 0.09 -8.93
N GLY A 115 -7.04 -0.98 -9.66
CA GLY A 115 -8.05 -1.76 -10.38
C GLY A 115 -8.52 -1.16 -11.72
N LEU A 116 -7.78 -0.19 -12.26
CA LEU A 116 -7.95 0.34 -13.62
C LEU A 116 -6.82 -0.05 -14.56
#